data_AF-A0AAJ1T4U8-F1
#
_entry.id   AF-A0AAJ1T4U8-F1
#
_cell.length_a   1.000
_cell.length_b   1.000
_cell.length_c   1.000
_cell.angle_alpha   90.00
_cell.angle_beta   90.00
_cell.angle_gamma   90.00
#
_symmetry.space_group_name_H-M   'P 1'
#
loop_
_entity.id
_entity.type
_entity.pdbx_description
1 polymer ?
#
loop_
_entity_poly.entity_id
_entity_poly.type
_entity_poly.pdbx_seq_one_letter_code
_entity_poly.pdbx_strand_id
1 'polypeptide(L)'
;MKLYEKPIHAYLHQDLVAYDSDDNDRQLIYYFKKGYVTVLGEFESDQYVTGKAHIIFNQTDVISVEAGLLRLINEEGNRSSK
;
A
#
# COMPACT_ATOMS: atom_id res chain seq x y z
N MET A 1 6.69 3.15 -13.70
CA MET A 1 5.62 2.29 -13.13
C MET A 1 5.83 0.87 -13.59
N LYS A 2 5.70 -0.10 -12.68
CA LYS A 2 5.85 -1.54 -12.92
C LYS A 2 4.67 -2.26 -12.27
N LEU A 3 3.80 -2.87 -13.09
CA LEU A 3 2.78 -3.79 -12.61
C LEU A 3 3.37 -5.20 -12.53
N TYR A 4 2.98 -5.96 -11.52
CA TYR A 4 3.45 -7.33 -11.35
C TYR A 4 2.56 -8.28 -12.15
N GLU A 5 3.16 -9.25 -12.84
CA GLU A 5 2.42 -10.32 -13.53
C GLU A 5 1.64 -11.20 -12.55
N LYS A 6 2.21 -11.41 -11.36
CA LYS A 6 1.57 -12.07 -10.22
C LYS A 6 1.51 -11.08 -9.06
N PRO A 7 0.32 -10.80 -8.52
CA PRO A 7 0.19 -9.97 -7.35
C PRO A 7 0.96 -10.55 -6.15
N ILE A 8 1.51 -9.68 -5.31
CA ILE A 8 2.29 -10.07 -4.14
C ILE A 8 1.46 -9.81 -2.88
N HIS A 9 1.52 -10.70 -1.89
CA HIS A 9 0.88 -10.44 -0.60
C HIS A 9 1.74 -9.50 0.25
N ALA A 10 1.10 -8.55 0.90
CA ALA A 10 1.74 -7.67 1.87
C ALA A 10 0.87 -7.47 3.09
N TYR A 11 1.50 -7.11 4.21
CA TYR A 11 0.80 -6.68 5.40
C TYR A 11 0.91 -5.16 5.54
N LEU A 12 -0.23 -4.49 5.51
CA LEU A 12 -0.36 -3.08 5.85
C LEU A 12 -0.34 -2.97 7.38
N HIS A 13 0.69 -2.35 7.96
CA HIS A 13 0.89 -2.33 9.42
C HIS A 13 0.20 -1.18 10.15
N GLN A 14 -0.33 -0.20 9.42
CA GLN A 14 -1.07 0.95 9.94
C GLN A 14 -2.40 1.13 9.20
N ASP A 15 -3.42 1.60 9.91
CA ASP A 15 -4.68 2.00 9.27
C ASP A 15 -4.42 3.25 8.41
N LEU A 16 -4.96 3.28 7.19
CA LEU A 16 -4.87 4.43 6.30
C LEU A 16 -6.24 5.09 6.19
N VAL A 17 -6.25 6.38 6.44
CA VAL A 17 -7.46 7.18 6.40
C VAL A 17 -7.17 8.43 5.60
N ALA A 18 -7.94 8.66 4.55
CA ALA A 18 -7.91 9.92 3.82
C ALA A 18 -9.26 10.62 3.92
N TYR A 19 -9.18 11.93 4.06
CA TYR A 19 -10.31 12.83 4.13
C TYR A 19 -10.19 13.82 2.98
N ASP A 20 -11.33 14.24 2.44
CA ASP A 20 -11.35 15.31 1.44
C ASP A 20 -10.98 16.63 2.11
N SER A 21 -10.07 17.36 1.49
CA SER A 21 -9.51 18.59 2.07
C SER A 21 -10.30 19.81 1.61
N ASP A 22 -10.82 20.51 2.62
CA ASP A 22 -11.21 21.93 2.69
C ASP A 22 -12.61 22.41 2.28
N ASP A 23 -13.43 21.68 1.51
CA ASP A 23 -14.75 22.22 1.09
C ASP A 23 -16.00 21.44 1.55
N ASN A 24 -15.87 20.22 2.10
CA ASN A 24 -17.05 19.39 2.40
C ASN A 24 -16.86 18.51 3.66
N ASP A 25 -17.10 19.09 4.85
CA ASP A 25 -17.28 18.40 6.15
C ASP A 25 -16.34 17.22 6.47
N ARG A 26 -15.09 17.23 5.96
CA ARG A 26 -14.13 16.12 6.10
C ARG A 26 -14.73 14.76 5.77
N GLN A 27 -15.41 14.65 4.63
CA GLN A 27 -15.90 13.35 4.19
C GLN A 27 -14.73 12.37 4.05
N LEU A 28 -14.92 11.19 4.63
CA LEU A 28 -13.97 10.08 4.54
C LEU A 28 -13.90 9.61 3.08
N ILE A 29 -12.76 9.82 2.42
CA ILE A 29 -12.52 9.34 1.05
C ILE A 29 -12.27 7.84 1.08
N TYR A 30 -11.42 7.38 2.00
CA TYR A 30 -11.19 5.95 2.20
C TYR A 30 -10.71 5.64 3.62
N TYR A 31 -11.09 4.45 4.10
CA TYR A 31 -10.59 3.84 5.33
C TYR A 31 -10.10 2.43 5.04
N PHE A 32 -8.79 2.23 5.11
CA PHE A 32 -8.14 0.95 4.96
C PHE A 32 -7.63 0.50 6.32
N LYS A 33 -8.25 -0.54 6.86
CA LYS A 33 -7.79 -1.16 8.09
C LYS A 33 -6.47 -1.91 7.85
N LYS A 34 -5.56 -1.86 8.82
CA LYS A 34 -4.35 -2.70 8.83
C LYS A 34 -4.73 -4.16 8.64
N GLY A 35 -3.91 -4.90 7.88
CA GLY A 35 -4.21 -6.27 7.52
C GLY A 35 -3.48 -6.71 6.26
N TYR A 36 -3.88 -7.87 5.75
CA TYR A 36 -3.33 -8.41 4.51
C TYR A 36 -3.94 -7.69 3.31
N VAL A 37 -3.06 -7.22 2.43
CA VAL A 37 -3.40 -6.55 1.18
C VAL A 37 -2.68 -7.23 0.03
N THR A 38 -3.17 -6.99 -1.18
CA THR A 38 -2.57 -7.51 -2.40
C THR A 38 -1.87 -6.37 -3.13
N VAL A 39 -0.58 -6.50 -3.39
CA VAL A 39 0.23 -5.53 -4.12
C VAL A 39 0.20 -5.89 -5.61
N LEU A 40 -0.29 -4.95 -6.41
CA LEU A 40 -0.45 -5.10 -7.86
C LEU A 40 0.75 -4.56 -8.64
N GLY A 41 1.54 -3.68 -8.03
CA GLY A 41 2.69 -3.07 -8.67
C GLY A 41 3.31 -1.96 -7.84
N GLU A 42 4.26 -1.27 -8.45
CA GLU A 42 5.04 -0.20 -7.83
C GLU A 42 5.37 0.90 -8.84
N PHE A 43 5.61 2.11 -8.33
CA PHE A 43 6.08 3.22 -9.14
C PHE A 43 6.93 4.18 -8.30
N GLU A 44 7.79 4.92 -8.98
CA GLU A 44 8.56 6.00 -8.39
C GLU A 44 7.74 7.28 -8.42
N SER A 45 7.82 8.06 -7.36
CA SER A 45 7.14 9.35 -7.26
C SER A 45 7.77 10.18 -6.13
N ASP A 46 8.08 11.44 -6.47
CA ASP A 46 8.67 12.42 -5.56
C ASP A 46 7.68 12.91 -4.50
N GLN A 47 6.40 12.54 -4.61
CA GLN A 47 5.37 12.89 -3.63
C GLN A 47 5.44 12.02 -2.37
N TYR A 48 6.15 10.89 -2.42
CA TYR A 48 6.32 9.97 -1.30
C TYR A 48 7.73 10.11 -0.72
N VAL A 49 7.87 10.03 0.60
CA VAL A 49 9.16 10.27 1.31
C VAL A 49 10.21 9.24 0.87
N THR A 50 9.81 7.99 0.63
CA THR A 50 10.70 6.94 0.13
C THR A 50 10.99 7.02 -1.37
N GLY A 51 10.41 7.99 -2.11
CA GLY A 51 10.50 8.10 -3.57
C GLY A 51 9.80 6.97 -4.35
N LYS A 52 9.12 6.08 -3.63
CA LYS A 52 8.49 4.86 -4.17
C LYS A 52 7.16 4.57 -3.48
N ALA A 53 6.17 4.21 -4.27
CA ALA A 53 4.86 3.78 -3.83
C ALA A 53 4.47 2.43 -4.44
N HIS A 54 3.58 1.73 -3.75
CA HIS A 54 2.97 0.48 -4.19
C HIS A 54 1.48 0.69 -4.46
N ILE A 55 0.98 0.02 -5.48
CA ILE A 55 -0.45 -0.06 -5.78
C ILE A 55 -0.99 -1.27 -5.03
N ILE A 56 -1.94 -1.06 -4.11
CA ILE A 56 -2.54 -2.11 -3.29
C ILE A 56 -4.03 -2.25 -3.54
N PHE A 57 -4.52 -3.47 -3.34
CA PHE A 57 -5.92 -3.86 -3.41
C PHE A 57 -6.36 -4.51 -2.09
N ASN A 58 -7.47 -4.04 -1.51
CA ASN A 58 -7.99 -4.52 -0.22
C ASN A 58 -9.28 -5.35 -0.33
N GLN A 59 -9.54 -6.00 -1.47
CA GLN A 59 -10.77 -6.71 -1.83
C GLN A 59 -11.91 -5.84 -2.36
N THR A 60 -11.92 -4.54 -2.04
CA THR A 60 -12.95 -3.60 -2.52
C THR A 60 -12.35 -2.49 -3.37
N ASP A 61 -11.22 -1.93 -2.93
CA ASP A 61 -10.66 -0.70 -3.48
C ASP A 61 -9.18 -0.84 -3.86
N VAL A 62 -8.74 -0.04 -4.82
CA VAL A 62 -7.35 0.06 -5.28
C VAL A 62 -6.81 1.46 -4.94
N ILE A 63 -5.71 1.51 -4.19
CA ILE A 63 -5.04 2.78 -3.83
C ILE A 63 -3.51 2.66 -3.99
N SER A 64 -2.83 3.80 -4.08
CA SER A 64 -1.37 3.86 -3.98
C SER A 64 -0.92 4.27 -2.59
N VAL A 65 0.04 3.54 -2.02
CA VAL A 65 0.57 3.78 -0.67
C VAL A 65 2.09 3.83 -0.67
N GLU A 66 2.65 4.56 0.27
CA GLU A 66 4.10 4.63 0.46
C GLU A 66 4.69 3.25 0.74
N ALA A 67 5.88 2.98 0.18
CA ALA A 67 6.54 1.69 0.35
C ALA A 67 6.83 1.34 1.82
N GLY A 68 7.10 2.33 2.68
CA GLY A 68 7.33 2.12 4.11
C GLY A 68 6.12 1.61 4.91
N LEU A 69 4.90 1.71 4.35
CA LEU A 69 3.66 1.29 5.02
C LEU A 69 3.37 -0.21 4.86
N LEU A 70 4.08 -0.89 3.96
CA LEU A 70 3.85 -2.28 3.62
C LEU A 70 4.99 -3.17 4.06
N ARG A 71 4.64 -4.33 4.62
CA ARG A 71 5.56 -5.44 4.78
C ARG A 71 5.27 -6.49 3.72
N LEU A 72 6.07 -6.52 2.66
CA LEU A 72 5.96 -7.54 1.61
C LEU A 72 6.19 -8.92 2.21
N ILE A 73 5.28 -9.84 1.92
CA ILE A 73 5.36 -11.24 2.32
C ILE A 73 5.78 -11.99 1.07
N ASN A 74 7.09 -12.09 0.87
CA ASN A 74 7.60 -12.98 -0.16
C ASN A 74 7.37 -14.42 0.31
N GLU A 75 6.75 -15.25 -0.54
CA GLU A 75 6.73 -16.71 -0.34
C GLU A 75 8.13 -17.33 -0.50
N GLU A 76 9.13 -16.54 -0.90
CA GLU A 76 10.53 -16.94 -0.93
C GLU A 76 11.34 -16.24 0.16
N GLY A 77 11.66 -16.98 1.23
CA GLY A 77 12.88 -16.75 1.99
C GLY A 77 12.74 -16.22 3.41
N ASN A 78 12.20 -17.05 4.31
CA ASN A 78 12.75 -17.10 5.67
C ASN A 78 14.18 -17.65 5.62
N ARG A 79 15.15 -16.81 5.23
CA ARG A 79 16.59 -17.02 5.47
C ARG A 79 17.28 -15.67 5.63
N SER A 80 17.06 -15.05 6.78
CA SER A 80 18.13 -14.28 7.40
C SER A 80 18.00 -14.43 8.89
N SER A 81 18.83 -15.31 9.47
CA SER A 81 19.41 -15.19 10.82
C SER A 81 20.11 -16.49 11.22
N LYS A 82 21.37 -16.67 10.80
CA LYS A 82 22.56 -16.74 11.66
C LYS A 82 23.78 -17.18 10.86
#